data_AF-A0A0M9E4E5-F1
#
_entry.id   AF-A0A0M9E4E5-F1
#
_cell.length_a   1.000
_cell.length_b   1.000
_cell.length_c   1.000
_cell.angle_alpha   90.00
_cell.angle_beta   90.00
_cell.angle_gamma   90.00
#
_symmetry.space_group_name_H-M   'P 1'
#
loop_
_entity.id
_entity.type
_entity.pdbx_description
1 polymer ?
#
loop_
_entity_poly.entity_id
_entity_poly.type
_entity_poly.pdbx_seq_one_letter_code
_entity_poly.pdbx_strand_id
1 'polypeptide(L)'
;EKWSAEKQLNPQTIKQQLKNRYNGFRFSVAESYVYNPISILNALKKQSFDNYWFDTATPTFLINLLLNSEISIPKIEQARLPKTHFNSFEPDDINIIAILFQTGYLTIKAVDWHNKFDALYAFDFPNWEVKEAFLEILM
;
A
#
# COMPACT_ATOMS: atom_id res chain seq x y z
N GLU A 1 -22.02 -8.28 11.10
CA GLU A 1 -23.47 -8.36 11.38
C GLU A 1 -23.98 -7.12 12.10
N LYS A 2 -23.42 -6.76 13.27
CA LYS A 2 -23.75 -5.50 13.97
C LYS A 2 -23.81 -4.25 13.07
N TRP A 3 -22.72 -3.97 12.34
CA TRP A 3 -22.65 -2.82 11.43
C TRP A 3 -23.77 -2.83 10.37
N SER A 4 -24.01 -3.99 9.75
CA SER A 4 -25.07 -4.15 8.75
C SER A 4 -26.46 -3.84 9.32
N ALA A 5 -26.75 -4.31 10.54
CA ALA A 5 -28.02 -4.06 11.21
C ALA A 5 -28.21 -2.58 11.56
N GLU A 6 -27.18 -1.94 12.12
CA GLU A 6 -27.26 -0.53 12.55
C GLU A 6 -27.36 0.44 11.37
N LYS A 7 -26.72 0.14 10.24
CA LYS A 7 -26.72 1.00 9.05
C LYS A 7 -27.74 0.59 7.98
N GLN A 8 -28.48 -0.49 8.20
CA GLN A 8 -29.43 -1.07 7.22
C GLN A 8 -28.78 -1.34 5.85
N LEU A 9 -27.52 -1.79 5.87
CA LEU A 9 -26.74 -2.10 4.67
C LEU A 9 -26.58 -3.61 4.50
N ASN A 10 -26.49 -4.10 3.27
CA ASN A 10 -26.22 -5.50 3.00
C ASN A 10 -24.81 -5.90 3.51
N PRO A 11 -24.66 -6.97 4.32
CA PRO A 11 -23.35 -7.44 4.81
C PRO A 11 -22.32 -7.71 3.72
N GLN A 12 -22.75 -8.22 2.55
CA GLN A 12 -21.87 -8.48 1.42
C GLN A 12 -21.34 -7.18 0.82
N THR A 13 -22.16 -6.15 0.72
CA THR A 13 -21.75 -4.82 0.27
C THR A 13 -20.69 -4.22 1.21
N ILE A 14 -20.90 -4.32 2.53
CA ILE A 14 -19.91 -3.87 3.50
C ILE A 14 -18.60 -4.65 3.33
N LYS A 15 -18.64 -5.99 3.26
CA LYS A 15 -17.44 -6.81 3.07
C LYS A 15 -16.68 -6.45 1.79
N GLN A 16 -17.39 -6.20 0.69
CA GLN A 16 -16.77 -5.82 -0.57
C GLN A 16 -16.11 -4.44 -0.49
N GLN A 17 -16.76 -3.47 0.15
CA GLN A 17 -16.16 -2.15 0.37
C GLN A 17 -14.95 -2.21 1.29
N LEU A 18 -14.99 -3.01 2.37
CA LEU A 18 -13.83 -3.25 3.23
C LEU A 18 -12.66 -3.86 2.45
N LYS A 19 -12.94 -4.85 1.59
CA LYS A 19 -11.93 -5.46 0.72
C LYS A 19 -11.32 -4.43 -0.23
N ASN A 20 -12.14 -3.67 -0.94
CA ASN A 20 -11.67 -2.69 -1.92
C ASN A 20 -10.84 -1.57 -1.28
N ARG A 21 -11.19 -1.17 -0.05
CA ARG A 21 -10.60 0.01 0.58
C ARG A 21 -9.40 -0.31 1.46
N TYR A 22 -9.36 -1.49 2.07
CA TYR A 22 -8.36 -1.81 3.10
C TYR A 22 -7.55 -3.09 2.84
N ASN A 23 -7.90 -3.93 1.85
CA ASN A 23 -7.10 -5.10 1.44
C ASN A 23 -6.21 -4.76 0.25
N GLY A 24 -5.11 -5.52 0.08
CA GLY A 24 -4.27 -5.46 -1.13
C GLY A 24 -2.77 -5.43 -0.86
N PHE A 25 -2.37 -5.58 0.40
CA PHE A 25 -0.96 -5.72 0.76
C PHE A 25 -0.46 -7.13 0.48
N ARG A 26 0.60 -7.26 -0.32
CA ARG A 26 1.25 -8.49 -0.71
C ARG A 26 2.75 -8.34 -0.50
N PHE A 27 3.30 -9.22 0.33
CA PHE A 27 4.70 -9.20 0.75
C PHE A 27 5.50 -10.42 0.26
N SER A 28 4.89 -11.25 -0.60
CA SER A 28 5.48 -12.51 -1.03
C SER A 28 5.23 -12.77 -2.52
N VAL A 29 5.97 -13.74 -3.06
CA VAL A 29 5.75 -14.26 -4.42
C VAL A 29 4.36 -14.87 -4.56
N ALA A 30 3.80 -15.45 -3.50
CA ALA A 30 2.43 -15.93 -3.54
C ALA A 30 1.45 -14.75 -3.66
N GLU A 31 0.39 -14.92 -4.45
CA GLU A 31 -0.70 -13.95 -4.61
C GLU A 31 -1.66 -13.99 -3.41
N SER A 32 -1.11 -13.75 -2.22
CA SER A 32 -1.86 -13.59 -0.99
C SER A 32 -1.86 -12.14 -0.58
N TYR A 33 -3.05 -11.63 -0.28
CA TYR A 33 -3.28 -10.23 0.07
C TYR A 33 -3.85 -10.14 1.48
N VAL A 34 -3.33 -9.19 2.25
CA VAL A 34 -3.78 -8.92 3.61
C VAL A 34 -4.36 -7.52 3.74
N TYR A 35 -5.23 -7.38 4.74
CA TYR A 35 -5.80 -6.10 5.11
C TYR A 35 -4.78 -5.26 5.87
N ASN A 36 -4.85 -3.94 5.69
CA ASN A 36 -4.25 -3.02 6.62
C ASN A 36 -4.88 -3.22 8.01
N PRO A 37 -4.12 -3.63 9.03
CA PRO A 37 -4.69 -3.96 10.33
C PRO A 37 -5.31 -2.74 11.02
N ILE A 38 -4.72 -1.55 10.88
CA ILE A 38 -5.23 -0.32 11.50
C ILE A 38 -6.51 0.14 10.80
N SER A 39 -6.51 0.21 9.47
CA SER A 39 -7.68 0.66 8.73
C SER A 39 -8.87 -0.28 8.90
N ILE A 40 -8.67 -1.60 8.86
CA ILE A 40 -9.77 -2.56 9.03
C ILE A 40 -10.35 -2.52 10.44
N LEU A 41 -9.51 -2.42 11.47
CA LEU A 41 -9.96 -2.32 12.87
C LEU A 41 -10.73 -1.03 13.12
N ASN A 42 -10.24 0.10 12.61
CA ASN A 42 -10.93 1.38 12.72
C ASN A 42 -12.28 1.38 11.99
N ALA A 43 -12.32 0.83 10.78
CA ALA A 43 -13.56 0.71 10.01
C ALA A 43 -14.61 -0.13 10.75
N LEU A 44 -14.21 -1.26 11.33
CA LEU A 44 -15.12 -2.12 12.09
C LEU A 44 -15.56 -1.48 13.41
N LYS A 45 -14.65 -0.76 14.11
CA LYS A 45 -14.94 -0.08 15.37
C LYS A 45 -15.88 1.12 15.17
N LYS A 46 -15.60 1.98 14.19
CA LYS A 46 -16.37 3.19 13.89
C LYS A 46 -17.58 2.93 12.99
N GLN A 47 -17.62 1.76 12.34
CA GLN A 47 -18.64 1.40 11.36
C GLN A 47 -18.78 2.41 10.21
N SER A 48 -17.64 2.86 9.73
CA SER A 48 -17.54 3.86 8.66
C SER A 48 -16.31 3.60 7.78
N PHE A 49 -16.41 4.05 6.54
CA PHE A 49 -15.30 4.05 5.60
C PHE A 49 -14.60 5.41 5.66
N ASP A 50 -13.32 5.45 6.00
CA ASP A 50 -12.55 6.70 6.17
C ASP A 50 -11.04 6.47 5.97
N ASN A 51 -10.23 7.52 5.81
CA ASN A 51 -8.79 7.46 5.50
C ASN A 51 -7.92 7.19 6.73
N TYR A 52 -8.20 6.07 7.41
CA TYR A 52 -7.52 5.63 8.61
C TYR A 52 -6.01 5.40 8.46
N TRP A 53 -5.53 5.01 7.27
CA TRP A 53 -4.10 4.86 7.00
C TRP A 53 -3.36 6.20 7.09
N PHE A 54 -3.87 7.22 6.38
CA PHE A 54 -3.24 8.53 6.32
C PHE A 54 -3.17 9.18 7.70
N ASP A 55 -4.29 9.11 8.44
CA ASP A 55 -4.43 9.69 9.79
C ASP A 55 -3.44 9.12 10.82
N THR A 56 -2.96 7.90 10.62
CA THR A 56 -2.24 7.15 11.66
C THR A 56 -0.79 6.83 11.31
N ALA A 57 -0.43 6.81 10.02
CA ALA A 57 0.79 6.15 9.59
C ALA A 57 1.71 6.98 8.68
N THR A 58 1.38 8.22 8.33
CA THR A 58 2.25 9.04 7.46
C THR A 58 3.33 9.77 8.28
N PRO A 59 4.59 9.34 8.27
CA PRO A 59 5.65 10.02 9.02
C PRO A 59 6.09 11.25 8.24
N THR A 60 6.36 12.36 8.93
CA THR A 60 6.88 13.61 8.32
C THR A 60 8.13 13.36 7.48
N PHE A 61 8.96 12.38 7.86
CA PHE A 61 10.13 11.96 7.08
C PHE A 61 9.77 11.50 5.66
N LEU A 62 8.71 10.69 5.49
CA LEU A 62 8.35 10.17 4.17
C LEU A 62 7.81 11.29 3.27
N ILE A 63 7.03 12.20 3.83
CA ILE A 63 6.57 13.41 3.12
C ILE A 63 7.78 14.20 2.62
N ASN A 64 8.74 14.49 3.49
CA ASN A 64 9.94 15.22 3.12
C ASN A 64 10.77 14.48 2.05
N LEU A 65 10.88 13.15 2.17
CA LEU A 65 11.58 12.33 1.17
C LEU A 65 10.90 12.42 -0.20
N LEU A 66 9.56 12.32 -0.23
CA LEU A 66 8.77 12.38 -1.46
C LEU A 66 8.87 13.75 -2.12
N LEU A 67 8.71 14.83 -1.35
CA LEU A 67 8.80 16.22 -1.85
C LEU A 67 10.18 16.57 -2.41
N ASN A 68 11.25 15.95 -1.90
CA ASN A 68 12.62 16.15 -2.40
C ASN A 68 13.03 15.13 -3.48
N SER A 69 12.14 14.22 -3.87
CA SER A 69 12.41 13.20 -4.88
C SER A 69 11.74 13.55 -6.22
N GLU A 70 12.30 13.10 -7.33
CA GLU A 70 11.63 13.21 -8.64
C GLU A 70 10.62 12.09 -8.90
N ILE A 71 10.02 11.52 -7.85
CA ILE A 71 9.11 10.38 -8.00
C ILE A 71 7.80 10.81 -8.67
N SER A 72 7.23 9.92 -9.48
CA SER A 72 5.92 10.12 -10.09
C SER A 72 5.22 8.77 -10.25
N ILE A 73 3.90 8.77 -10.42
CA ILE A 73 3.12 7.55 -10.62
C ILE A 73 3.64 6.73 -11.81
N PRO A 74 3.95 7.32 -12.99
CA PRO A 74 4.53 6.55 -14.08
C PRO A 74 5.87 5.88 -13.73
N LYS A 75 6.74 6.57 -12.96
CA LYS A 75 8.00 5.98 -12.49
C LYS A 75 7.75 4.79 -11.55
N ILE A 76 6.75 4.87 -10.67
CA ILE A 76 6.34 3.77 -9.78
C ILE A 76 5.83 2.57 -10.59
N GLU A 77 4.92 2.78 -11.54
CA GLU A 77 4.33 1.70 -12.33
C GLU A 77 5.35 0.98 -13.23
N GLN A 78 6.36 1.71 -13.70
CA GLN A 78 7.47 1.17 -14.49
C GLN A 78 8.58 0.55 -13.62
N ALA A 79 8.58 0.81 -12.31
CA ALA A 79 9.63 0.33 -11.43
C ALA A 79 9.71 -1.20 -11.41
N ARG A 80 10.94 -1.71 -11.51
CA ARG A 80 11.28 -3.11 -11.37
C ARG A 80 12.51 -3.21 -10.50
N LEU A 81 12.39 -3.91 -9.38
CA LEU A 81 13.51 -4.09 -8.44
C LEU A 81 13.76 -5.58 -8.18
N PRO A 82 15.02 -6.04 -8.13
CA PRO A 82 15.33 -7.34 -7.58
C PRO A 82 15.13 -7.33 -6.06
N LYS A 83 14.91 -8.50 -5.47
CA LYS A 83 14.67 -8.64 -4.02
C LYS A 83 15.80 -8.07 -3.15
N THR A 84 17.03 -8.05 -3.64
CA THR A 84 18.20 -7.50 -2.94
C THR A 84 18.06 -6.01 -2.61
N HIS A 85 17.30 -5.26 -3.41
CA HIS A 85 17.05 -3.82 -3.17
C HIS A 85 15.95 -3.59 -2.14
N PHE A 86 15.27 -4.63 -1.65
CA PHE A 86 14.18 -4.45 -0.68
C PHE A 86 14.70 -4.00 0.68
N ASN A 87 15.98 -4.22 0.98
CA ASN A 87 16.59 -3.94 2.29
C ASN A 87 17.81 -3.00 2.18
N SER A 88 18.06 -2.39 1.03
CA SER A 88 19.21 -1.49 0.87
C SER A 88 18.91 -0.15 1.55
N PHE A 89 19.38 -0.01 2.79
CA PHE A 89 19.51 1.26 3.50
C PHE A 89 20.96 1.74 3.36
N GLU A 90 21.37 2.04 2.13
CA GLU A 90 22.57 2.85 1.91
C GLU A 90 22.14 4.30 2.14
N PRO A 91 22.63 5.00 3.18
CA PRO A 91 22.19 6.36 3.49
C PRO A 91 22.38 7.35 2.34
N ASP A 92 23.34 7.06 1.46
CA ASP A 92 23.71 7.90 0.31
C ASP A 92 23.04 7.47 -1.01
N ASP A 93 22.34 6.32 -1.05
CA ASP A 93 21.64 5.80 -2.23
C ASP A 93 20.31 5.12 -1.85
N ILE A 94 19.40 5.93 -1.31
CA ILE A 94 18.08 5.47 -0.88
C ILE A 94 17.19 5.24 -2.11
N ASN A 95 16.85 3.98 -2.38
CA ASN A 95 15.87 3.64 -3.39
C ASN A 95 14.44 3.98 -2.91
N ILE A 96 13.84 5.04 -3.46
CA ILE A 96 12.51 5.52 -3.07
C ILE A 96 11.41 4.46 -3.22
N ILE A 97 11.49 3.59 -4.22
CA ILE A 97 10.51 2.51 -4.42
C ILE A 97 10.60 1.49 -3.28
N ALA A 98 11.82 1.15 -2.85
CA ALA A 98 12.03 0.28 -1.70
C ALA A 98 11.47 0.90 -0.41
N ILE A 99 11.71 2.20 -0.17
CA ILE A 99 11.16 2.90 1.00
C ILE A 99 9.63 2.89 0.97
N LEU A 100 9.02 3.20 -0.17
CA LEU A 100 7.56 3.21 -0.30
C LEU A 100 6.95 1.82 -0.10
N PHE A 101 7.63 0.76 -0.56
CA PHE A 101 7.22 -0.61 -0.28
C PHE A 101 7.33 -0.96 1.22
N GLN A 102 8.46 -0.64 1.86
CA GLN A 102 8.69 -0.95 3.29
C GLN A 102 7.73 -0.19 4.21
N THR A 103 7.40 1.05 3.85
CA THR A 103 6.48 1.91 4.60
C THR A 103 5.01 1.64 4.28
N GLY A 104 4.70 0.71 3.38
CA GLY A 104 3.33 0.28 3.07
C GLY A 104 2.59 1.16 2.06
N TYR A 105 3.26 2.07 1.36
CA TYR A 105 2.66 2.82 0.24
C TYR A 105 2.60 2.01 -1.05
N LEU A 106 3.51 1.06 -1.22
CA LEU A 106 3.51 0.12 -2.33
C LEU A 106 3.36 -1.32 -1.86
N THR A 107 2.85 -2.14 -2.77
CA THR A 107 2.67 -3.58 -2.64
C THR A 107 3.29 -4.28 -3.84
N ILE A 108 3.58 -5.58 -3.72
CA ILE A 108 3.98 -6.37 -4.88
C ILE A 108 2.77 -6.53 -5.80
N LYS A 109 2.89 -6.04 -7.04
CA LYS A 109 1.91 -6.21 -8.11
C LYS A 109 2.13 -7.52 -8.84
N ALA A 110 3.36 -7.74 -9.28
CA ALA A 110 3.77 -8.89 -10.08
C ALA A 110 5.22 -9.27 -9.78
N VAL A 111 5.55 -10.51 -10.12
CA VAL A 111 6.92 -11.05 -10.01
C VAL A 111 7.28 -11.63 -11.36
N ASP A 112 8.21 -10.97 -12.04
CA ASP A 112 8.68 -11.32 -13.39
C ASP A 112 9.95 -12.16 -13.24
N TRP A 113 9.85 -13.47 -13.50
CA TRP A 113 10.97 -14.41 -13.36
C TRP A 113 11.79 -14.49 -14.65
N HIS A 114 13.08 -14.17 -14.58
CA HIS A 114 14.02 -14.41 -15.66
C HIS A 114 14.57 -15.85 -15.61
N ASN A 115 14.83 -16.37 -14.41
CA ASN A 115 15.19 -17.76 -14.15
C ASN A 115 14.80 -18.17 -12.72
N LYS A 116 15.11 -19.38 -12.26
CA LYS A 116 14.70 -19.87 -10.92
C LYS A 116 15.22 -19.07 -9.73
N PHE A 117 16.25 -18.24 -9.91
CA PHE A 117 16.91 -17.48 -8.84
C PHE A 117 16.88 -15.97 -9.08
N ASP A 118 16.37 -15.52 -10.22
CA ASP A 118 16.38 -14.12 -10.64
C ASP A 118 14.97 -13.66 -11.01
N ALA A 119 14.47 -12.71 -10.23
CA ALA A 119 13.14 -12.15 -10.38
C ALA A 119 13.17 -10.64 -10.16
N LEU A 120 12.41 -9.95 -11.00
CA LEU A 120 12.10 -8.55 -10.83
C LEU A 120 10.70 -8.38 -10.26
N TYR A 121 10.56 -7.51 -9.28
CA TYR A 121 9.30 -7.22 -8.62
C TYR A 121 8.74 -5.92 -9.17
N ALA A 122 7.49 -5.99 -9.62
CA ALA A 122 6.69 -4.84 -9.99
C ALA A 122 5.87 -4.36 -8.80
N PHE A 123 5.61 -3.06 -8.73
CA PHE A 123 4.91 -2.44 -7.61
C PHE A 123 3.66 -1.67 -8.06
N ASP A 124 2.72 -1.54 -7.14
CA ASP A 124 1.52 -0.70 -7.26
C ASP A 124 1.06 -0.27 -5.86
N PHE A 125 0.05 0.58 -5.78
CA PHE A 125 -0.63 0.86 -4.52
C PHE A 125 -1.46 -0.34 -4.07
N PRO A 126 -1.48 -0.67 -2.76
CA PRO A 126 -2.25 -1.81 -2.25
C PRO A 126 -3.76 -1.62 -2.42
N ASN A 127 -4.24 -0.40 -2.23
CA ASN A 127 -5.67 -0.09 -2.28
C ASN A 127 -5.92 1.38 -2.57
N TRP A 128 -7.20 1.74 -2.65
CA TRP A 128 -7.64 3.09 -2.92
C TRP A 128 -7.22 4.10 -1.84
N GLU A 129 -7.35 3.75 -0.56
CA GLU A 129 -7.00 4.62 0.58
C GLU A 129 -5.53 5.06 0.53
N VAL A 130 -4.62 4.12 0.29
CA VAL A 130 -3.19 4.40 0.21
C VAL A 130 -2.83 5.23 -1.02
N LYS A 131 -3.51 4.97 -2.16
CA LYS A 131 -3.32 5.76 -3.38
C LYS A 131 -3.78 7.20 -3.22
N GLU A 132 -4.95 7.42 -2.61
CA GLU A 132 -5.45 8.77 -2.30
C GLU A 132 -4.49 9.51 -1.36
N ALA A 133 -4.09 8.87 -0.27
CA ALA A 133 -3.13 9.40 0.69
C ALA A 133 -1.81 9.83 0.01
N PHE A 134 -1.30 9.03 -0.92
CA PHE A 134 -0.10 9.37 -1.68
C PHE A 134 -0.29 10.58 -2.60
N LEU A 135 -1.43 10.65 -3.30
CA LEU A 135 -1.77 11.78 -4.16
C LEU A 135 -1.90 13.08 -3.37
N GLU A 136 -2.50 13.04 -2.18
CA GLU A 136 -2.61 14.19 -1.27
C GLU A 136 -1.24 14.74 -0.83
N ILE A 137 -0.23 13.88 -0.68
CA ILE A 137 1.14 14.30 -0.33
C ILE A 137 1.84 15.02 -1.49
N LEU A 138 1.49 14.71 -2.74
CA LEU A 138 2.14 15.26 -3.94
C LEU A 138 1.50 16.56 -4.47
N MET A 139 0.37 16.98 -3.93
CA MET A 139 -0.32 18.23 -4.28
C MET A 139 0.19 19.41 -3.44
#